data_AF-A0A261Q2K1-F1
#
_entry.id   AF-A0A261Q2K1-F1
#
_cell.length_a   1.000
_cell.length_b   1.000
_cell.length_c   1.000
_cell.angle_alpha   90.00
_cell.angle_beta   90.00
_cell.angle_gamma   90.00
#
_symmetry.space_group_name_H-M   'P 1'
#
loop_
_entity.id
_entity.type
_entity.pdbx_description
1 polymer ?
#
loop_
_entity_poly.entity_id
_entity_poly.type
_entity_poly.pdbx_seq_one_letter_code
_entity_poly.pdbx_strand_id
1 'polypeptide(L)'
;MVGAVVSTAFIAPPSIQKTVVAKDRPREAWVLRSVLDGRPRMLSVALNNKLWLAYNTQTASLYKAWLGTINFGGPVYTSAHGPQPVSSGVAYMEEPADNPWRVVENAKEITPTITYKGHTIHQNRLTLKYELDYQGKKIQIEENPEFFDATGNRAGFERAFVTKHVPAGVQVTLAMHLNSLAAASDYQTDGTFAVSETGTEQTGDKTFQTIAGKLQLNANGKTTFKVSFTAKPAVKQASEQKNQEQIVADLFAKSDCNTCHNRDVKTVGPSYMAIAERYDRTDKTAKL
;
A
#
# COMPACT_ATOMS: atom_id res chain seq x y z
N MET A 1 -41.55 67.36 11.98
CA MET A 1 -41.49 66.17 11.11
C MET A 1 -40.20 65.44 11.42
N VAL A 2 -40.25 64.33 12.15
CA VAL A 2 -39.07 63.53 12.50
C VAL A 2 -39.21 62.21 11.74
N GLY A 3 -38.33 61.99 10.77
CA GLY A 3 -38.32 60.78 9.94
C GLY A 3 -37.68 59.62 10.68
N ALA A 4 -38.42 58.50 10.79
CA ALA A 4 -37.92 57.25 11.35
C ALA A 4 -37.11 56.49 10.27
N VAL A 5 -35.84 56.24 10.56
CA VAL A 5 -34.97 55.37 9.74
C VAL A 5 -35.18 53.94 10.21
N VAL A 6 -35.75 53.10 9.34
CA VAL A 6 -35.88 51.66 9.57
C VAL A 6 -34.54 51.00 9.25
N SER A 7 -33.85 50.50 10.26
CA SER A 7 -32.63 49.70 10.11
C SER A 7 -33.02 48.24 9.90
N THR A 8 -32.80 47.71 8.71
CA THR A 8 -32.94 46.28 8.40
C THR A 8 -31.66 45.56 8.80
N ALA A 9 -31.73 44.76 9.87
CA ALA A 9 -30.65 43.86 10.26
C ALA A 9 -30.58 42.68 9.27
N PHE A 10 -29.45 42.54 8.57
CA PHE A 10 -29.14 41.34 7.79
C PHE A 10 -28.79 40.20 8.73
N ILE A 11 -29.64 39.17 8.78
CA ILE A 11 -29.33 37.90 9.45
C ILE A 11 -28.44 37.08 8.51
N ALA A 12 -27.17 36.91 8.88
CA ALA A 12 -26.28 36.00 8.17
C ALA A 12 -26.78 34.55 8.35
N PRO A 13 -26.77 33.72 7.28
CA PRO A 13 -27.18 32.34 7.38
C PRO A 13 -26.21 31.56 8.30
N PRO A 14 -26.70 30.54 9.03
CA PRO A 14 -25.87 29.75 9.93
C PRO A 14 -24.79 29.03 9.13
N SER A 15 -23.53 29.25 9.51
CA SER A 15 -22.40 28.52 8.96
C SER A 15 -22.58 27.02 9.24
N ILE A 16 -22.69 26.22 8.18
CA ILE A 16 -22.63 24.75 8.29
C ILE A 16 -21.22 24.41 8.78
N GLN A 17 -21.08 24.17 10.08
CA GLN A 17 -19.85 23.63 10.63
C GLN A 17 -19.67 22.22 10.08
N LYS A 18 -18.78 22.10 9.09
CA LYS A 18 -18.34 20.84 8.53
C LYS A 18 -17.56 20.12 9.63
N THR A 19 -18.22 19.25 10.39
CA THR A 19 -17.57 18.33 11.33
C THR A 19 -16.74 17.33 10.52
N VAL A 20 -15.53 17.76 10.15
CA VAL A 20 -14.48 16.86 9.68
C VAL A 20 -13.93 16.20 10.92
N VAL A 21 -14.23 14.92 11.14
CA VAL A 21 -13.46 14.13 12.09
C VAL A 21 -12.03 14.09 11.54
N ALA A 22 -11.15 14.91 12.11
CA ALA A 22 -9.75 14.94 11.77
C ALA A 22 -9.15 13.57 12.14
N LYS A 23 -8.96 12.71 11.14
CA LYS A 23 -8.18 11.49 11.31
C LYS A 23 -6.71 11.86 11.19
N ASP A 24 -5.94 11.66 12.27
CA ASP A 24 -4.50 11.83 12.22
C ASP A 24 -3.88 10.77 11.31
N ARG A 25 -3.52 11.20 10.10
CA ARG A 25 -2.71 10.41 9.19
C ARG A 25 -1.24 10.56 9.63
N PRO A 26 -0.41 9.51 9.51
CA PRO A 26 1.00 9.54 9.92
C PRO A 26 1.86 10.62 9.26
N ARG A 27 1.38 11.17 8.13
CA ARG A 27 2.09 12.12 7.29
C ARG A 27 1.11 12.87 6.39
N GLU A 28 1.55 14.00 5.85
CA GLU A 28 0.77 14.81 4.91
C GLU A 28 0.48 14.06 3.60
N ALA A 29 1.53 13.57 2.91
CA ALA A 29 1.40 12.74 1.72
C ALA A 29 1.14 11.26 2.10
N TRP A 30 0.00 10.98 2.72
CA TRP A 30 -0.35 9.64 3.21
C TRP A 30 -0.83 8.68 2.12
N VAL A 31 -1.00 9.14 0.89
CA VAL A 31 -1.23 8.29 -0.29
C VAL A 31 -0.23 8.69 -1.37
N LEU A 32 0.53 7.74 -1.90
CA LEU A 32 1.55 8.03 -2.91
C LEU A 32 1.84 6.83 -3.81
N ARG A 33 2.31 7.11 -5.03
CA ARG A 33 2.78 6.07 -5.94
C ARG A 33 4.31 5.99 -5.92
N SER A 34 4.84 4.78 -5.95
CA SER A 34 6.29 4.53 -6.06
C SER A 34 6.56 3.14 -6.64
N VAL A 35 7.84 2.85 -6.91
CA VAL A 35 8.33 1.47 -6.86
C VAL A 35 8.51 1.15 -5.37
N LEU A 36 7.90 0.09 -4.87
CA LEU A 36 8.00 -0.32 -3.46
C LEU A 36 8.47 -1.77 -3.42
N ASP A 37 9.50 -2.07 -2.63
CA ASP A 37 10.04 -3.43 -2.47
C ASP A 37 10.42 -4.06 -3.84
N GLY A 38 10.98 -3.23 -4.74
CA GLY A 38 11.30 -3.62 -6.12
C GLY A 38 10.10 -3.81 -7.03
N ARG A 39 8.87 -3.64 -6.54
CA ARG A 39 7.63 -3.80 -7.32
C ARG A 39 7.19 -2.46 -7.90
N PRO A 40 7.03 -2.33 -9.23
CA PRO A 40 6.53 -1.11 -9.84
C PRO A 40 5.02 -0.95 -9.63
N ARG A 41 4.50 0.25 -9.93
CA ARG A 41 3.06 0.56 -9.94
C ARG A 41 2.36 0.34 -8.58
N MET A 42 3.10 0.55 -7.50
CA MET A 42 2.58 0.43 -6.14
C MET A 42 1.95 1.75 -5.67
N LEU A 43 0.80 1.66 -5.01
CA LEU A 43 0.16 2.74 -4.28
C LEU A 43 0.30 2.48 -2.79
N SER A 44 1.14 3.26 -2.11
CA SER A 44 1.33 3.17 -0.66
C SER A 44 0.34 4.08 0.06
N VAL A 45 -0.26 3.58 1.13
CA VAL A 45 -1.31 4.26 1.92
C VAL A 45 -0.97 4.17 3.41
N ALA A 46 -0.60 5.28 4.02
CA ALA A 46 -0.37 5.40 5.46
C ALA A 46 -1.70 5.71 6.16
N LEU A 47 -2.50 4.67 6.46
CA LEU A 47 -3.81 4.89 7.09
C LEU A 47 -3.68 5.34 8.55
N ASN A 48 -2.74 4.75 9.29
CA ASN A 48 -2.45 5.04 10.68
C ASN A 48 -1.00 4.63 11.03
N ASN A 49 -0.44 5.11 12.14
CA ASN A 49 0.89 4.68 12.63
C ASN A 49 0.96 3.17 12.88
N LYS A 50 -0.19 2.52 13.13
CA LYS A 50 -0.30 1.08 13.31
C LYS A 50 -0.57 0.29 12.02
N LEU A 51 -0.86 0.95 10.91
CA LEU A 51 -1.29 0.31 9.66
C LEU A 51 -0.92 1.12 8.41
N TRP A 52 0.05 0.60 7.68
CA TRP A 52 0.32 0.96 6.29
C TRP A 52 -0.22 -0.12 5.35
N LEU A 53 -0.63 0.30 4.15
CA LEU A 53 -1.05 -0.57 3.07
C LEU A 53 -0.25 -0.27 1.81
N ALA A 54 -0.11 -1.27 0.95
CA ALA A 54 0.40 -1.12 -0.41
C ALA A 54 -0.51 -1.89 -1.37
N TYR A 55 -0.98 -1.22 -2.41
CA TYR A 55 -1.81 -1.82 -3.46
C TYR A 55 -1.04 -1.89 -4.77
N ASN A 56 -1.15 -3.02 -5.47
CA ASN A 56 -0.69 -3.12 -6.84
C ASN A 56 -1.76 -2.52 -7.77
N THR A 57 -1.43 -1.40 -8.42
CA THR A 57 -2.40 -0.73 -9.30
C THR A 57 -2.59 -1.43 -10.65
N GLN A 58 -1.78 -2.43 -10.98
CA GLN A 58 -1.96 -3.25 -12.18
C GLN A 58 -3.01 -4.35 -11.99
N THR A 59 -3.08 -4.94 -10.80
CA THR A 59 -3.95 -6.08 -10.47
C THR A 59 -5.09 -5.72 -9.53
N ALA A 60 -5.23 -4.43 -9.15
CA ALA A 60 -6.19 -3.97 -8.16
C ALA A 60 -6.18 -4.81 -6.86
N SER A 61 -5.00 -5.28 -6.46
CA SER A 61 -4.83 -6.17 -5.32
C SER A 61 -4.10 -5.47 -4.17
N LEU A 62 -4.46 -5.83 -2.94
CA LEU A 62 -3.63 -5.52 -1.79
C LEU A 62 -2.35 -6.35 -1.93
N TYR A 63 -1.18 -5.71 -1.90
CA TYR A 63 0.11 -6.39 -1.81
C TYR A 63 0.47 -6.64 -0.35
N LYS A 64 0.39 -5.60 0.50
CA LYS A 64 0.92 -5.67 1.86
C LYS A 64 0.12 -4.81 2.81
N ALA A 65 -0.10 -5.32 4.02
CA ALA A 65 -0.55 -4.56 5.18
C ALA A 65 0.46 -4.75 6.30
N TRP A 66 0.99 -3.68 6.90
CA TRP A 66 2.07 -3.79 7.88
C TRP A 66 2.07 -2.69 8.94
N LEU A 67 2.71 -3.00 10.07
CA LEU A 67 3.09 -2.05 11.10
C LEU A 67 4.50 -1.52 10.79
N GLY A 68 4.63 -0.23 10.53
CA GLY A 68 5.94 0.38 10.31
C GLY A 68 5.88 1.62 9.43
N THR A 69 6.81 1.73 8.49
CA THR A 69 6.99 2.90 7.62
C THR A 69 7.48 2.49 6.23
N ILE A 70 7.79 3.48 5.39
CA ILE A 70 8.55 3.31 4.16
C ILE A 70 9.84 4.13 4.28
N ASN A 71 10.96 3.50 3.96
CA ASN A 71 12.23 4.18 3.77
C ASN A 71 12.26 4.73 2.34
N PHE A 72 11.99 6.03 2.19
CA PHE A 72 11.97 6.71 0.89
C PHE A 72 13.40 6.99 0.41
N GLY A 73 13.95 6.07 -0.38
CA GLY A 73 15.20 6.26 -1.10
C GLY A 73 14.98 6.62 -2.58
N GLY A 74 16.04 7.09 -3.23
CA GLY A 74 16.08 7.32 -4.67
C GLY A 74 15.90 8.78 -5.09
N PRO A 75 16.14 9.09 -6.37
CA PRO A 75 16.36 10.45 -6.84
C PRO A 75 15.14 11.38 -6.67
N VAL A 76 13.92 10.82 -6.68
CA VAL A 76 12.69 11.59 -6.46
C VAL A 76 12.55 12.08 -5.01
N TYR A 77 13.06 11.34 -4.04
CA TYR A 77 12.85 11.62 -2.62
C TYR A 77 14.06 12.22 -1.93
N THR A 78 15.27 11.84 -2.35
CA THR A 78 16.52 12.25 -1.70
C THR A 78 17.45 13.05 -2.61
N SER A 79 17.04 13.35 -3.85
CA SER A 79 17.88 14.01 -4.87
C SER A 79 19.20 13.30 -5.18
N ALA A 80 19.33 12.05 -4.71
CA ALA A 80 20.51 11.22 -4.82
C ALA A 80 20.12 9.92 -5.53
N HIS A 81 20.93 9.42 -6.46
CA HIS A 81 20.71 8.07 -6.97
C HIS A 81 20.86 7.06 -5.82
N GLY A 82 19.89 6.16 -5.68
CA GLY A 82 19.83 5.28 -4.52
C GLY A 82 18.74 4.23 -4.68
N PRO A 83 18.67 3.27 -3.74
CA PRO A 83 17.69 2.20 -3.81
C PRO A 83 16.27 2.78 -3.82
N GLN A 84 15.39 2.15 -4.59
CA GLN A 84 13.97 2.47 -4.63
C GLN A 84 13.36 2.35 -3.22
N PRO A 85 12.20 3.00 -2.94
CA PRO A 85 11.55 2.88 -1.65
C PRO A 85 11.34 1.44 -1.18
N VAL A 86 11.59 1.19 0.10
CA VAL A 86 11.47 -0.12 0.74
C VAL A 86 10.56 -0.03 1.97
N SER A 87 9.63 -0.97 2.12
CA SER A 87 8.79 -1.09 3.31
C SER A 87 9.64 -1.56 4.50
N SER A 88 9.40 -0.95 5.66
CA SER A 88 10.10 -1.29 6.90
C SER A 88 9.10 -1.58 8.01
N GLY A 89 9.38 -2.60 8.81
CA GLY A 89 8.53 -3.03 9.92
C GLY A 89 8.01 -4.46 9.76
N VAL A 90 6.87 -4.74 10.39
CA VAL A 90 6.33 -6.09 10.55
C VAL A 90 5.06 -6.25 9.71
N ALA A 91 5.10 -7.17 8.74
CA ALA A 91 3.95 -7.48 7.90
C ALA A 91 2.85 -8.19 8.70
N TYR A 92 1.62 -7.67 8.60
CA TYR A 92 0.42 -8.39 9.02
C TYR A 92 0.00 -9.40 7.95
N MET A 93 -0.06 -8.93 6.70
CA MET A 93 -0.43 -9.68 5.51
C MET A 93 0.51 -9.32 4.36
N GLU A 94 0.83 -10.30 3.52
CA GLU A 94 1.53 -10.10 2.26
C GLU A 94 0.95 -11.07 1.23
N GLU A 95 0.48 -10.53 0.10
CA GLU A 95 -0.17 -11.27 -0.98
C GLU A 95 0.77 -11.46 -2.17
N PRO A 96 0.60 -12.53 -2.96
CA PRO A 96 1.33 -12.70 -4.19
C PRO A 96 0.95 -11.62 -5.23
N ALA A 97 1.76 -11.52 -6.28
CA ALA A 97 1.59 -10.50 -7.32
C ALA A 97 0.48 -10.82 -8.34
N ASP A 98 -0.24 -11.92 -8.16
CA ASP A 98 -1.25 -12.41 -9.09
C ASP A 98 -2.55 -11.60 -9.01
N ASN A 99 -3.46 -11.90 -9.93
CA ASN A 99 -4.78 -11.30 -9.96
C ASN A 99 -5.72 -12.08 -9.03
N PRO A 100 -6.18 -11.50 -7.90
CA PRO A 100 -7.04 -12.19 -6.95
C PRO A 100 -8.52 -12.15 -7.34
N TRP A 101 -8.89 -11.39 -8.38
CA TRP A 101 -10.28 -11.17 -8.78
C TRP A 101 -10.78 -12.30 -9.67
N ARG A 102 -12.04 -12.67 -9.47
CA ARG A 102 -12.74 -13.68 -10.26
C ARG A 102 -14.18 -13.26 -10.49
N VAL A 103 -14.65 -13.48 -11.70
CA VAL A 103 -16.06 -13.33 -12.08
C VAL A 103 -16.63 -14.73 -12.29
N VAL A 104 -17.70 -15.06 -11.60
CA VAL A 104 -18.39 -16.36 -11.72
C VAL A 104 -19.71 -16.14 -12.46
N GLU A 105 -19.86 -16.80 -13.61
CA GLU A 105 -21.09 -16.78 -14.42
C GLU A 105 -21.37 -18.24 -14.83
N ASN A 106 -22.59 -18.73 -14.59
CA ASN A 106 -22.98 -20.12 -14.89
C ASN A 106 -22.03 -21.19 -14.27
N ALA A 107 -21.65 -21.00 -13.01
CA ALA A 107 -20.69 -21.84 -12.26
C ALA A 107 -19.27 -21.93 -12.86
N LYS A 108 -18.96 -21.13 -13.91
CA LYS A 108 -17.62 -21.03 -14.47
C LYS A 108 -16.91 -19.82 -13.88
N GLU A 109 -15.70 -20.05 -13.38
CA GLU A 109 -14.82 -19.02 -12.86
C GLU A 109 -13.98 -18.41 -14.01
N ILE A 110 -14.00 -17.09 -14.12
CA ILE A 110 -13.33 -16.30 -15.17
C ILE A 110 -12.41 -15.30 -14.48
N THR A 111 -11.14 -15.27 -14.89
CA THR A 111 -10.20 -14.22 -14.48
C THR A 111 -10.42 -12.98 -15.35
N PRO A 112 -10.88 -11.85 -14.78
CA PRO A 112 -11.10 -10.62 -15.54
C PRO A 112 -9.78 -9.91 -15.84
N THR A 113 -9.78 -9.10 -16.90
CA THR A 113 -8.74 -8.09 -17.09
C THR A 113 -9.05 -6.88 -16.21
N ILE A 114 -8.02 -6.24 -15.68
CA ILE A 114 -8.17 -5.18 -14.68
C ILE A 114 -7.69 -3.86 -15.26
N THR A 115 -8.52 -2.83 -15.10
CA THR A 115 -8.16 -1.45 -15.42
C THR A 115 -8.26 -0.60 -14.16
N TYR A 116 -7.13 -0.07 -13.67
CA TYR A 116 -7.14 0.91 -12.60
C TYR A 116 -7.56 2.29 -13.10
N LYS A 117 -8.64 2.82 -12.53
CA LYS A 117 -9.25 4.10 -12.90
C LYS A 117 -8.74 5.27 -12.07
N GLY A 118 -7.79 5.02 -11.18
CA GLY A 118 -7.22 6.02 -10.27
C GLY A 118 -7.81 5.94 -8.86
N HIS A 119 -7.53 6.97 -8.07
CA HIS A 119 -8.05 7.12 -6.73
C HIS A 119 -8.39 8.58 -6.44
N THR A 120 -9.25 8.79 -5.45
CA THR A 120 -9.62 10.12 -4.97
C THR A 120 -9.43 10.17 -3.47
N ILE A 121 -9.04 11.34 -2.97
CA ILE A 121 -9.00 11.64 -1.55
C ILE A 121 -9.99 12.78 -1.30
N HIS A 122 -11.07 12.50 -0.57
CA HIS A 122 -12.09 13.48 -0.23
C HIS A 122 -12.39 13.40 1.27
N GLN A 123 -12.39 14.54 1.97
CA GLN A 123 -12.59 14.58 3.43
C GLN A 123 -11.69 13.58 4.19
N ASN A 124 -10.40 13.52 3.81
CA ASN A 124 -9.42 12.61 4.40
C ASN A 124 -9.79 11.12 4.29
N ARG A 125 -10.54 10.74 3.25
CA ARG A 125 -10.92 9.35 2.93
C ARG A 125 -10.46 8.98 1.53
N LEU A 126 -9.81 7.82 1.42
CA LEU A 126 -9.34 7.26 0.16
C LEU A 126 -10.46 6.44 -0.49
N THR A 127 -10.66 6.65 -1.79
CA THR A 127 -11.46 5.77 -2.65
C THR A 127 -10.58 5.31 -3.81
N LEU A 128 -10.35 4.02 -3.92
CA LEU A 128 -9.70 3.36 -5.04
C LEU A 128 -10.75 2.97 -6.07
N LYS A 129 -10.45 3.11 -7.37
CA LYS A 129 -11.42 2.85 -8.44
C LYS A 129 -10.83 1.88 -9.46
N TYR A 130 -11.58 0.82 -9.75
CA TYR A 130 -11.19 -0.25 -10.64
C TYR A 130 -12.33 -0.59 -11.61
N GLU A 131 -11.96 -1.19 -12.72
CA GLU A 131 -12.89 -1.82 -13.66
C GLU A 131 -12.40 -3.24 -13.95
N LEU A 132 -13.33 -4.20 -13.84
CA LEU A 132 -13.12 -5.58 -14.23
C LEU A 132 -13.78 -5.80 -15.59
N ASP A 133 -12.96 -6.04 -16.61
CA ASP A 133 -13.39 -6.40 -17.95
C ASP A 133 -13.48 -7.94 -18.06
N TYR A 134 -14.65 -8.47 -18.39
CA TYR A 134 -14.85 -9.89 -18.64
C TYR A 134 -15.83 -10.09 -19.79
N GLN A 135 -15.46 -10.89 -20.79
CA GLN A 135 -16.29 -11.18 -21.98
C GLN A 135 -16.91 -9.93 -22.65
N GLY A 136 -16.16 -8.82 -22.70
CA GLY A 136 -16.64 -7.55 -23.27
C GLY A 136 -17.59 -6.74 -22.38
N LYS A 137 -17.95 -7.24 -21.20
CA LYS A 137 -18.73 -6.53 -20.16
C LYS A 137 -17.78 -5.90 -19.13
N LYS A 138 -18.24 -4.83 -18.48
CA LYS A 138 -17.48 -4.03 -17.52
C LYS A 138 -18.19 -3.96 -16.17
N ILE A 139 -17.50 -4.35 -15.11
CA ILE A 139 -17.95 -4.18 -13.72
C ILE A 139 -17.09 -3.11 -13.07
N GLN A 140 -17.73 -2.10 -12.46
CA GLN A 140 -17.01 -1.07 -11.72
C GLN A 140 -16.91 -1.46 -10.25
N ILE A 141 -15.74 -1.21 -9.66
CA ILE A 141 -15.48 -1.44 -8.24
C ILE A 141 -14.87 -0.17 -7.65
N GLU A 142 -15.48 0.32 -6.58
CA GLU A 142 -14.86 1.31 -5.69
C GLU A 142 -14.50 0.62 -4.37
N GLU A 143 -13.30 0.88 -3.85
CA GLU A 143 -12.84 0.37 -2.55
C GLU A 143 -12.43 1.54 -1.63
N ASN A 144 -12.91 1.51 -0.40
CA ASN A 144 -12.58 2.45 0.66
C ASN A 144 -11.85 1.72 1.80
N PRO A 145 -10.51 1.64 1.75
CA PRO A 145 -9.74 1.09 2.85
C PRO A 145 -9.69 2.08 4.02
N GLU A 146 -9.78 1.58 5.25
CA GLU A 146 -9.68 2.40 6.45
C GLU A 146 -9.14 1.65 7.67
N PHE A 147 -8.45 2.40 8.54
CA PHE A 147 -8.05 1.95 9.86
C PHE A 147 -9.17 2.11 10.91
N PHE A 148 -9.27 1.16 11.83
CA PHE A 148 -10.00 1.31 13.09
C PHE A 148 -9.19 0.74 14.26
N ASP A 149 -9.38 1.25 15.47
CA ASP A 149 -8.82 0.63 16.67
C ASP A 149 -9.63 -0.60 17.04
N ALA A 150 -9.03 -1.79 16.90
CA ALA A 150 -9.63 -3.04 17.31
C ALA A 150 -9.43 -3.27 18.82
N THR A 151 -10.30 -4.09 19.42
CA THR A 151 -10.24 -4.44 20.83
C THR A 151 -8.85 -4.93 21.24
N GLY A 152 -8.38 -4.45 22.39
CA GLY A 152 -7.04 -4.77 22.91
C GLY A 152 -5.92 -3.96 22.27
N ASN A 153 -6.20 -2.74 21.80
CA ASN A 153 -5.21 -1.85 21.15
C ASN A 153 -4.61 -2.46 19.87
N ARG A 154 -5.36 -3.35 19.22
CA ARG A 154 -4.97 -4.04 17.99
C ARG A 154 -5.24 -3.17 16.76
N ALA A 155 -4.50 -3.42 15.68
CA ALA A 155 -4.73 -2.72 14.43
C ALA A 155 -5.92 -3.33 13.69
N GLY A 156 -6.98 -2.55 13.46
CA GLY A 156 -8.12 -2.95 12.66
C GLY A 156 -7.99 -2.42 11.23
N PHE A 157 -8.32 -3.27 10.26
CA PHE A 157 -8.38 -2.91 8.84
C PHE A 157 -9.77 -3.20 8.28
N GLU A 158 -10.42 -2.15 7.78
CA GLU A 158 -11.70 -2.20 7.07
C GLU A 158 -11.46 -2.00 5.57
N ARG A 159 -12.09 -2.83 4.75
CA ARG A 159 -12.24 -2.64 3.30
C ARG A 159 -13.73 -2.57 3.00
N ALA A 160 -14.20 -1.42 2.54
CA ALA A 160 -15.58 -1.27 2.07
C ALA A 160 -15.59 -1.17 0.54
N PHE A 161 -16.28 -2.08 -0.11
CA PHE A 161 -16.42 -2.16 -1.56
C PHE A 161 -17.80 -1.70 -1.99
N VAL A 162 -17.89 -1.08 -3.16
CA VAL A 162 -19.14 -0.87 -3.89
C VAL A 162 -18.94 -1.40 -5.30
N THR A 163 -19.80 -2.34 -5.71
CA THR A 163 -19.82 -2.81 -7.10
C THR A 163 -20.93 -2.11 -7.87
N LYS A 164 -20.74 -1.91 -9.18
CA LYS A 164 -21.77 -1.41 -10.11
C LYS A 164 -21.67 -2.13 -11.44
N HIS A 165 -22.81 -2.23 -12.12
CA HIS A 165 -22.97 -2.92 -13.40
C HIS A 165 -22.62 -4.41 -13.34
N VAL A 166 -22.84 -5.06 -12.19
CA VAL A 166 -22.78 -6.52 -12.08
C VAL A 166 -24.04 -7.10 -12.73
N PRO A 167 -23.94 -7.88 -13.82
CA PRO A 167 -25.13 -8.42 -14.48
C PRO A 167 -25.85 -9.46 -13.62
N ALA A 168 -27.14 -9.69 -13.91
CA ALA A 168 -27.92 -10.72 -13.22
C ALA A 168 -27.29 -12.11 -13.42
N GLY A 169 -27.22 -12.89 -12.35
CA GLY A 169 -26.61 -14.24 -12.36
C GLY A 169 -25.08 -14.25 -12.33
N VAL A 170 -24.43 -13.09 -12.23
CA VAL A 170 -22.97 -12.95 -12.15
C VAL A 170 -22.55 -12.64 -10.71
N GLN A 171 -21.48 -13.29 -10.26
CA GLN A 171 -20.87 -13.02 -8.95
C GLN A 171 -19.44 -12.50 -9.14
N VAL A 172 -19.03 -11.57 -8.27
CA VAL A 172 -17.65 -11.09 -8.20
C VAL A 172 -17.05 -11.60 -6.89
N THR A 173 -15.91 -12.27 -6.98
CA THR A 173 -15.19 -12.76 -5.82
C THR A 173 -13.75 -12.25 -5.81
N LEU A 174 -13.22 -12.08 -4.60
CA LEU A 174 -11.86 -11.63 -4.33
C LEU A 174 -11.17 -12.65 -3.42
N ALA A 175 -10.09 -13.26 -3.91
CA ALA A 175 -9.24 -14.12 -3.10
C ALA A 175 -8.46 -13.29 -2.07
N MET A 176 -8.38 -13.79 -0.83
CA MET A 176 -7.72 -13.12 0.29
C MET A 176 -7.07 -14.14 1.23
N HIS A 177 -5.88 -13.82 1.72
CA HIS A 177 -5.16 -14.55 2.77
C HIS A 177 -5.09 -13.69 4.04
N LEU A 178 -5.88 -14.05 5.04
CA LEU A 178 -5.84 -13.43 6.35
C LEU A 178 -4.71 -14.05 7.17
N ASN A 179 -3.84 -13.20 7.70
CA ASN A 179 -2.69 -13.59 8.52
C ASN A 179 -2.68 -12.75 9.79
N SER A 180 -1.79 -13.10 10.73
CA SER A 180 -1.62 -12.37 11.99
C SER A 180 -2.91 -12.29 12.84
N LEU A 181 -3.78 -13.30 12.76
CA LEU A 181 -5.01 -13.36 13.57
C LEU A 181 -4.72 -14.00 14.93
N ALA A 182 -5.33 -13.49 16.02
CA ALA A 182 -5.27 -14.19 17.31
C ALA A 182 -6.27 -15.34 17.36
N ALA A 183 -7.45 -15.15 16.77
CA ALA A 183 -8.50 -16.15 16.64
C ALA A 183 -9.03 -16.21 15.20
N ALA A 184 -9.54 -17.37 14.77
CA ALA A 184 -10.15 -17.50 13.45
C ALA A 184 -11.39 -16.61 13.26
N SER A 185 -11.97 -16.09 14.34
CA SER A 185 -13.10 -15.16 14.36
C SER A 185 -12.71 -13.67 14.32
N ASP A 186 -11.41 -13.34 14.17
CA ASP A 186 -10.93 -11.95 14.16
C ASP A 186 -11.26 -11.17 12.87
N TYR A 187 -12.18 -11.68 12.05
CA TYR A 187 -12.72 -10.98 10.89
C TYR A 187 -14.25 -10.96 10.90
N GLN A 188 -14.82 -9.97 10.22
CA GLN A 188 -16.27 -9.81 10.07
C GLN A 188 -16.58 -9.29 8.67
N THR A 189 -17.69 -9.73 8.09
CA THR A 189 -18.17 -9.21 6.82
C THR A 189 -19.69 -9.24 6.73
N ASP A 190 -20.26 -8.32 5.96
CA ASP A 190 -21.67 -8.31 5.56
C ASP A 190 -21.91 -9.04 4.22
N GLY A 191 -20.86 -9.57 3.59
CA GLY A 191 -20.91 -10.44 2.43
C GLY A 191 -20.68 -11.91 2.80
N THR A 192 -20.40 -12.74 1.79
CA THR A 192 -20.09 -14.17 1.98
C THR A 192 -18.60 -14.39 1.85
N PHE A 193 -17.93 -14.85 2.91
CA PHE A 193 -16.53 -15.27 2.86
C PHE A 193 -16.44 -16.80 2.87
N ALA A 194 -16.14 -17.38 1.71
CA ALA A 194 -15.96 -18.82 1.56
C ALA A 194 -14.51 -19.18 1.91
N VAL A 195 -14.33 -19.73 3.11
CA VAL A 195 -13.03 -20.23 3.59
C VAL A 195 -12.62 -21.47 2.78
N SER A 196 -11.42 -21.45 2.22
CA SER A 196 -10.84 -22.56 1.47
C SER A 196 -9.78 -23.31 2.27
N GLU A 197 -9.04 -22.62 3.12
CA GLU A 197 -7.96 -23.20 3.92
C GLU A 197 -7.81 -22.45 5.24
N THR A 198 -7.47 -23.18 6.30
CA THR A 198 -7.10 -22.61 7.59
C THR A 198 -5.79 -23.23 8.06
N GLY A 199 -4.96 -22.43 8.72
CA GLY A 199 -3.70 -22.91 9.27
C GLY A 199 -3.22 -22.05 10.42
N THR A 200 -1.96 -22.26 10.77
CA THR A 200 -1.28 -21.46 11.80
C THR A 200 0.12 -21.10 11.34
N GLU A 201 0.57 -19.91 11.71
CA GLU A 201 1.96 -19.48 11.57
C GLU A 201 2.56 -19.19 12.94
N GLN A 202 3.84 -19.52 13.14
CA GLN A 202 4.56 -19.22 14.37
C GLN A 202 5.57 -18.09 14.14
N THR A 203 5.69 -17.19 15.10
CA THR A 203 6.73 -16.16 15.12
C THR A 203 7.19 -15.94 16.54
N GLY A 204 8.43 -16.35 16.85
CA GLY A 204 8.88 -16.52 18.23
C GLY A 204 8.00 -17.53 18.96
N ASP A 205 7.63 -17.23 20.20
CA ASP A 205 6.78 -18.11 21.03
C ASP A 205 5.27 -17.92 20.80
N LYS A 206 4.87 -17.15 19.77
CA LYS A 206 3.47 -16.85 19.47
C LYS A 206 3.00 -17.60 18.24
N THR A 207 1.77 -18.13 18.33
CA THR A 207 1.05 -18.76 17.21
C THR A 207 -0.06 -17.83 16.75
N PHE A 208 -0.21 -17.68 15.44
CA PHE A 208 -1.22 -16.85 14.79
C PHE A 208 -2.04 -17.72 13.84
N GLN A 209 -3.34 -17.46 13.74
CA GLN A 209 -4.21 -18.16 12.80
C GLN A 209 -4.05 -17.55 11.40
N THR A 210 -4.09 -18.41 10.38
CA THR A 210 -4.11 -18.03 8.98
C THR A 210 -5.35 -18.59 8.30
N ILE A 211 -5.94 -17.84 7.37
CA ILE A 211 -7.16 -18.23 6.65
C ILE A 211 -7.03 -17.79 5.21
N ALA A 212 -7.13 -18.72 4.27
CA ALA A 212 -7.33 -18.42 2.85
C ALA A 212 -8.82 -18.55 2.51
N GLY A 213 -9.33 -17.65 1.68
CA GLY A 213 -10.71 -17.74 1.22
C GLY A 213 -11.05 -16.76 0.11
N LYS A 214 -12.29 -16.83 -0.37
CA LYS A 214 -12.84 -15.91 -1.37
C LYS A 214 -13.98 -15.10 -0.78
N LEU A 215 -13.83 -13.78 -0.79
CA LEU A 215 -14.91 -12.84 -0.46
C LEU A 215 -15.79 -12.64 -1.69
N GLN A 216 -17.05 -13.07 -1.61
CA GLN A 216 -18.08 -12.73 -2.58
C GLN A 216 -18.64 -11.34 -2.25
N LEU A 217 -18.53 -10.43 -3.22
CA LEU A 217 -19.09 -9.08 -3.10
C LEU A 217 -20.59 -9.07 -3.43
N ASN A 218 -21.33 -8.28 -2.67
CA ASN A 218 -22.73 -7.96 -2.95
C ASN A 218 -22.85 -7.27 -4.32
N ALA A 219 -23.67 -7.83 -5.20
CA ALA A 219 -23.87 -7.32 -6.56
C ALA A 219 -24.59 -5.97 -6.54
N ASN A 220 -24.04 -4.98 -7.24
CA ASN A 220 -24.57 -3.62 -7.33
C ASN A 220 -24.82 -2.97 -5.96
N GLY A 221 -24.03 -3.35 -4.95
CA GLY A 221 -24.23 -2.97 -3.56
C GLY A 221 -22.92 -2.80 -2.81
N LYS A 222 -23.05 -2.49 -1.52
CA LYS A 222 -21.92 -2.35 -0.61
C LYS A 222 -21.56 -3.71 -0.01
N THR A 223 -20.27 -3.99 0.11
CA THR A 223 -19.72 -5.08 0.92
C THR A 223 -18.66 -4.51 1.85
N THR A 224 -18.69 -4.87 3.12
CA THR A 224 -17.72 -4.47 4.13
C THR A 224 -16.99 -5.71 4.62
N PHE A 225 -15.67 -5.65 4.67
CA PHE A 225 -14.82 -6.67 5.26
C PHE A 225 -13.92 -6.02 6.31
N LYS A 226 -13.92 -6.55 7.52
CA LYS A 226 -13.10 -6.08 8.64
C LYS A 226 -12.22 -7.20 9.14
N VAL A 227 -10.98 -6.89 9.47
CA VAL A 227 -10.05 -7.81 10.12
C VAL A 227 -9.31 -7.10 11.25
N SER A 228 -9.09 -7.81 12.35
CA SER A 228 -8.33 -7.34 13.51
C SER A 228 -7.00 -8.06 13.57
N PHE A 229 -5.90 -7.33 13.41
CA PHE A 229 -4.56 -7.89 13.41
C PHE A 229 -3.94 -7.93 14.80
N THR A 230 -3.17 -8.97 15.04
CA THR A 230 -2.28 -9.11 16.19
C THR A 230 -0.86 -8.90 15.72
N ALA A 231 -0.18 -7.88 16.25
CA ALA A 231 1.19 -7.60 15.87
C ALA A 231 2.10 -8.79 16.18
N LYS A 232 2.76 -9.29 15.13
CA LYS A 232 3.84 -10.26 15.28
C LYS A 232 5.01 -9.60 15.99
N PRO A 233 5.80 -10.35 16.79
CA PRO A 233 7.06 -9.84 17.32
C PRO A 233 7.92 -9.29 16.18
N ALA A 234 8.54 -8.14 16.40
CA ALA A 234 9.53 -7.62 15.46
C ALA A 234 10.69 -8.62 15.39
N VAL A 235 10.72 -9.41 14.33
CA VAL A 235 11.95 -10.13 13.97
C VAL A 235 12.92 -9.01 13.61
N LYS A 236 14.05 -8.90 14.33
CA LYS A 236 15.16 -8.06 13.86
C LYS A 236 15.45 -8.55 12.44
N GLN A 237 15.06 -7.78 11.43
CA GLN A 237 15.62 -7.98 10.11
C GLN A 237 17.13 -7.98 10.34
N ALA A 238 17.80 -9.06 9.96
CA ALA A 238 19.25 -9.02 9.89
C ALA A 238 19.55 -7.75 9.07
N SER A 239 20.18 -6.76 9.70
CA SER A 239 20.79 -5.69 8.93
C SER A 239 21.62 -6.43 7.91
N GLU A 240 21.32 -6.27 6.61
CA GLU A 240 22.27 -6.69 5.58
C GLU A 240 23.59 -6.08 6.03
N GLN A 241 24.52 -6.91 6.51
CA GLN A 241 25.86 -6.46 6.85
C GLN A 241 26.46 -6.05 5.53
N LYS A 242 26.25 -4.80 5.16
CA LYS A 242 26.80 -4.25 3.94
C LYS A 242 28.30 -4.29 4.10
N ASN A 243 28.95 -5.05 3.24
CA ASN A 243 30.40 -5.06 3.22
C ASN A 243 30.89 -3.66 2.80
N GLN A 244 32.17 -3.38 3.04
CA GLN A 244 32.75 -2.07 2.75
C GLN A 244 32.57 -1.66 1.28
N GLU A 245 32.64 -2.63 0.35
CA GLU A 245 32.41 -2.40 -1.07
C GLU A 245 30.97 -1.93 -1.36
N GLN A 246 29.96 -2.51 -0.69
CA GLN A 246 28.56 -2.10 -0.83
C GLN A 246 28.31 -0.71 -0.23
N ILE A 247 28.97 -0.37 0.87
CA ILE A 247 28.90 0.97 1.47
C ILE A 247 29.49 2.01 0.52
N VAL A 248 30.65 1.71 -0.08
CA VAL A 248 31.30 2.59 -1.06
C VAL A 248 30.46 2.69 -2.34
N ALA A 249 29.96 1.58 -2.87
CA ALA A 249 29.09 1.58 -4.05
C ALA A 249 27.82 2.41 -3.82
N ASP A 250 27.20 2.30 -2.63
CA ASP A 250 26.06 3.11 -2.24
C ASP A 250 26.40 4.60 -2.16
N LEU A 251 27.59 4.97 -1.66
CA LEU A 251 28.04 6.36 -1.59
C LEU A 251 28.26 6.96 -2.99
N PHE A 252 28.88 6.18 -3.88
CA PHE A 252 29.11 6.58 -5.28
C PHE A 252 27.80 6.72 -6.05
N ALA A 253 26.83 5.84 -5.80
CA ALA A 253 25.48 5.99 -6.31
C ALA A 253 24.84 7.27 -5.75
N LYS A 254 24.86 7.50 -4.44
CA LYS A 254 24.24 8.68 -3.81
C LYS A 254 24.83 10.02 -4.23
N SER A 255 26.10 10.03 -4.61
CA SER A 255 26.80 11.24 -5.05
C SER A 255 26.75 11.45 -6.56
N ASP A 256 25.87 10.71 -7.25
CA ASP A 256 25.66 10.71 -8.70
C ASP A 256 26.94 10.52 -9.53
N CYS A 257 27.99 9.93 -8.94
CA CYS A 257 29.27 9.71 -9.60
C CYS A 257 29.09 8.80 -10.84
N ASN A 258 28.15 7.85 -10.72
CA ASN A 258 27.85 6.87 -11.76
C ASN A 258 27.14 7.45 -13.00
N THR A 259 26.70 8.71 -12.94
CA THR A 259 26.12 9.41 -14.09
C THR A 259 27.20 9.74 -15.12
N CYS A 260 28.40 10.06 -14.65
CA CYS A 260 29.52 10.45 -15.51
C CYS A 260 30.63 9.40 -15.57
N HIS A 261 30.69 8.47 -14.61
CA HIS A 261 31.75 7.48 -14.52
C HIS A 261 31.16 6.07 -14.46
N ASN A 262 31.84 5.10 -15.07
CA ASN A 262 31.50 3.69 -14.95
C ASN A 262 32.75 2.93 -14.47
N ARG A 263 32.56 1.75 -13.87
CA ARG A 263 33.66 0.95 -13.34
C ARG A 263 34.73 0.65 -14.39
N ASP A 264 34.30 0.10 -15.52
CA ASP A 264 35.19 -0.50 -16.50
C ASP A 264 35.26 0.31 -17.80
N VAL A 265 34.16 0.97 -18.17
CA VAL A 265 34.04 1.67 -19.46
C VAL A 265 34.12 3.18 -19.28
N LYS A 266 34.87 3.86 -20.15
CA LYS A 266 34.84 5.33 -20.22
C LYS A 266 33.48 5.77 -20.77
N THR A 267 32.78 6.65 -20.05
CA THR A 267 31.52 7.24 -20.49
C THR A 267 31.72 8.75 -20.73
N VAL A 268 31.09 9.62 -19.95
CA VAL A 268 31.30 11.07 -20.00
C VAL A 268 32.66 11.43 -19.39
N GLY A 269 33.00 10.82 -18.26
CA GLY A 269 34.29 10.84 -17.59
C GLY A 269 35.07 9.52 -17.76
N PRO A 270 36.35 9.48 -17.33
CA PRO A 270 37.16 8.25 -17.34
C PRO A 270 36.52 7.14 -16.50
N SER A 271 36.80 5.86 -16.84
CA SER A 271 36.34 4.75 -16.00
C SER A 271 37.03 4.78 -14.63
N TYR A 272 36.40 4.20 -13.60
CA TYR A 272 37.03 4.10 -12.28
C TYR A 272 38.34 3.31 -12.33
N MET A 273 38.45 2.29 -13.20
CA MET A 273 39.71 1.60 -13.45
C MET A 273 40.77 2.52 -14.07
N ALA A 274 40.41 3.32 -15.08
CA ALA A 274 41.34 4.28 -15.69
C ALA A 274 41.74 5.43 -14.74
N ILE A 275 40.88 5.77 -13.78
CA ILE A 275 41.23 6.69 -12.69
C ILE A 275 42.24 5.98 -11.77
N ALA A 276 41.93 4.77 -11.30
CA ALA A 276 42.79 4.00 -10.39
C ALA A 276 44.20 3.77 -10.97
N GLU A 277 44.33 3.50 -12.26
CA GLU A 277 45.60 3.32 -12.95
C GLU A 277 46.48 4.58 -12.98
N ARG A 278 45.89 5.78 -12.84
CA ARG A 278 46.62 7.05 -12.83
C ARG A 278 47.18 7.43 -11.47
N TYR A 279 46.74 6.78 -10.40
CA TYR A 279 47.19 7.06 -9.04
C TYR A 279 48.05 5.89 -8.54
N ASP A 280 49.34 6.16 -8.33
CA ASP A 280 50.26 5.18 -7.74
C ASP A 280 49.74 4.72 -6.38
N ARG A 281 49.84 3.42 -6.07
CA ARG A 281 49.54 2.88 -4.73
C ARG A 281 50.66 3.26 -3.77
N THR A 282 50.44 4.34 -3.02
CA THR A 282 51.24 4.83 -1.91
C THR A 282 50.45 4.69 -0.61
N ASP A 283 51.08 4.82 0.56
CA ASP A 283 50.36 4.76 1.85
C ASP A 283 49.25 5.83 1.99
N LYS A 284 49.31 6.91 1.19
CA LYS A 284 48.29 7.95 1.12
C LYS A 284 47.14 7.63 0.15
N THR A 285 47.32 6.68 -0.76
CA THR A 285 46.36 6.30 -1.81
C THR A 285 45.91 4.83 -1.72
N ALA A 286 46.52 4.02 -0.85
CA ALA A 286 46.27 2.59 -0.69
C ALA A 286 45.38 2.22 0.52
N LYS A 287 44.99 3.17 1.36
CA LYS A 287 43.98 2.95 2.42
C LYS A 287 42.58 3.19 1.86
N LEU A 288 42.04 2.18 1.19
CA LEU A 288 40.62 1.96 1.02
C LEU A 288 40.20 0.88 2.00
#